data_AF-A0A7Z7LGW8-F1
#
_entry.id   AF-A0A7Z7LGW8-F1
#
_cell.length_a   1.000
_cell.length_b   1.000
_cell.length_c   1.000
_cell.angle_alpha   90.00
_cell.angle_beta   90.00
_cell.angle_gamma   90.00
#
_symmetry.space_group_name_H-M   'P 1'
#
loop_
_entity.id
_entity.type
_entity.pdbx_description
1 polymer ?
#
loop_
_entity_poly.entity_id
_entity_poly.type
_entity_poly.pdbx_seq_one_letter_code
_entity_poly.pdbx_strand_id
1 'polypeptide(L)'
;MKILGIDFGTVRIGLAIQIEGIEIPLETIEHRDYRKSLKEIFSQREIDLTVIGLPLSMSGRFNQLAMKVVAFAEKVKKIFPGRVILTDERLTTKSSERIAKDSGLSFSTRRDILSAMEILRNYSRGTTVNWEVRDLFPVCRNFPPIDAGKKALLYAPLSSKIVGLDSTKEMDVYVEDPQIYLSFVKKGFKPKNLLDDIDFSTYDIIVITEGAELPASSIEPADNCAVYMCSWLNG
;
A
#
# COMPACT_ATOMS: atom_id res chain seq x y z
N MET A 1 15.62 -18.06 7.59
CA MET A 1 14.42 -17.25 7.37
C MET A 1 13.75 -17.72 6.08
N LYS A 2 12.45 -18.03 6.13
CA LYS A 2 11.63 -18.46 4.99
C LYS A 2 10.64 -17.36 4.65
N ILE A 3 10.64 -16.91 3.40
CA ILE A 3 9.78 -15.81 2.94
C ILE A 3 8.77 -16.35 1.93
N LEU A 4 7.49 -16.06 2.11
CA LEU A 4 6.46 -16.35 1.11
C LEU A 4 6.24 -15.13 0.22
N GLY A 5 6.37 -15.31 -1.09
CA GLY A 5 6.01 -14.34 -2.11
C GLY A 5 4.61 -14.58 -2.62
N ILE A 6 3.83 -13.52 -2.77
CA ILE A 6 2.44 -13.59 -3.24
C ILE A 6 2.23 -12.61 -4.40
N ASP A 7 1.87 -13.15 -5.55
CA ASP A 7 1.29 -12.41 -6.67
C ASP A 7 -0.23 -12.49 -6.59
N PHE A 8 -0.87 -11.33 -6.36
CA PHE A 8 -2.32 -11.26 -6.20
C PHE A 8 -3.03 -11.18 -7.55
N GLY A 9 -3.84 -12.19 -7.85
CA GLY A 9 -4.86 -12.12 -8.89
C GLY A 9 -6.28 -12.25 -8.33
N THR A 10 -7.26 -11.78 -9.12
CA THR A 10 -8.69 -11.83 -8.76
C THR A 10 -9.31 -13.22 -8.94
N VAL A 11 -8.69 -14.08 -9.77
CA VAL A 11 -9.12 -15.46 -9.99
C VAL A 11 -8.20 -16.43 -9.23
N ARG A 12 -6.89 -16.21 -9.34
CA ARG A 12 -5.86 -17.07 -8.73
C ARG A 12 -4.76 -16.22 -8.13
N ILE A 13 -3.99 -16.82 -7.24
CA ILE A 13 -2.88 -16.19 -6.55
C ILE A 13 -1.65 -17.04 -6.79
N GLY A 14 -0.61 -16.44 -7.35
CA GLY A 14 0.68 -17.08 -7.55
C GLY A 14 1.50 -17.04 -6.28
N LEU A 15 2.16 -18.15 -5.95
CA LEU A 15 3.00 -18.26 -4.76
C LEU A 15 4.42 -18.69 -5.12
N ALA A 16 5.39 -18.09 -4.44
CA ALA A 16 6.78 -18.52 -4.44
C ALA A 16 7.30 -18.52 -3.01
N ILE A 17 8.36 -19.27 -2.75
CA ILE A 17 9.01 -19.31 -1.44
C ILE A 17 10.49 -19.03 -1.58
N GLN A 18 11.05 -18.22 -0.69
CA GLN A 18 12.48 -18.07 -0.54
C GLN A 18 12.95 -18.88 0.66
N ILE A 19 13.96 -19.71 0.44
CA ILE A 19 14.64 -20.49 1.48
C ILE A 19 16.13 -20.22 1.32
N GLU A 20 16.78 -19.76 2.39
CA GLU A 20 18.23 -19.51 2.41
C GLU A 20 18.74 -18.60 1.27
N GLY A 21 17.92 -17.62 0.86
CA GLY A 21 18.27 -16.67 -0.20
C GLY A 21 17.98 -17.14 -1.62
N ILE A 22 17.38 -18.32 -1.80
CA ILE A 22 16.99 -18.85 -3.11
C ILE A 22 15.48 -18.74 -3.26
N GLU A 23 15.01 -17.99 -4.26
CA GLU A 23 13.57 -17.93 -4.60
C GLU A 23 13.14 -19.10 -5.49
N ILE A 24 12.10 -19.81 -5.07
CA ILE A 24 11.63 -21.04 -5.70
C ILE A 24 10.12 -20.90 -6.02
N PRO A 25 9.69 -21.21 -7.26
CA PRO A 25 8.29 -21.38 -7.62
C PRO A 25 7.58 -22.37 -6.66
N LEU A 26 6.41 -22.00 -6.12
CA LEU A 26 5.66 -22.90 -5.23
C LEU A 26 4.44 -23.49 -5.95
N GLU A 27 3.33 -22.75 -5.98
CA GLU A 27 2.07 -23.19 -6.58
C GLU A 27 1.15 -22.00 -6.87
N THR A 28 0.04 -22.24 -7.57
CA THR A 28 -1.07 -21.28 -7.63
C THR A 28 -2.22 -21.78 -6.76
N ILE A 29 -2.85 -20.88 -6.03
CA ILE A 29 -4.07 -21.16 -5.27
C ILE A 29 -5.26 -20.39 -5.86
N GLU A 30 -6.46 -20.91 -5.67
CA GLU A 30 -7.70 -20.23 -6.07
C GLU A 30 -7.96 -19.03 -5.14
N HIS A 31 -8.28 -17.87 -5.72
CA HIS A 31 -8.53 -16.66 -4.93
C HIS A 31 -9.69 -16.86 -3.96
N ARG A 32 -10.75 -17.59 -4.34
CA ARG A 32 -11.91 -17.82 -3.46
C ARG A 32 -11.56 -18.61 -2.19
N ASP A 33 -10.55 -19.48 -2.25
CA ASP A 33 -10.18 -20.41 -1.18
C ASP A 33 -8.90 -20.00 -0.44
N TYR A 34 -8.36 -18.81 -0.76
CA TYR A 34 -7.03 -18.37 -0.36
C TYR A 34 -6.76 -18.47 1.15
N ARG A 35 -7.76 -18.19 1.99
CA ARG A 35 -7.60 -18.20 3.46
C ARG A 35 -7.24 -19.58 3.98
N LYS A 36 -7.84 -20.63 3.40
CA LYS A 36 -7.58 -22.01 3.81
C LYS A 36 -6.17 -22.41 3.37
N SER A 37 -5.87 -22.23 2.09
CA SER A 37 -4.56 -22.60 1.52
C SER A 37 -3.41 -21.86 2.17
N LEU A 38 -3.53 -20.54 2.40
CA LEU A 38 -2.46 -19.78 3.05
C LEU A 38 -2.22 -20.23 4.50
N LYS A 39 -3.27 -20.53 5.28
CA LYS A 39 -3.09 -21.06 6.64
C LYS A 39 -2.34 -22.39 6.66
N GLU A 40 -2.67 -23.29 5.74
CA GLU A 40 -1.97 -24.56 5.57
C GLU A 40 -0.50 -24.33 5.23
N ILE A 41 -0.21 -23.43 4.27
CA ILE A 41 1.16 -23.09 3.87
C ILE A 41 1.95 -22.46 5.02
N PHE A 42 1.38 -21.48 5.73
CA PHE A 42 2.04 -20.84 6.87
C PHE A 42 2.42 -21.85 7.95
N SER A 43 1.53 -22.79 8.26
CA SER A 43 1.77 -23.83 9.26
C SER A 43 2.77 -24.89 8.79
N GLN A 44 2.67 -25.37 7.55
CA GLN A 44 3.48 -26.49 7.05
C GLN A 44 4.90 -26.06 6.66
N ARG A 45 5.06 -24.82 6.22
CA ARG A 45 6.35 -24.34 5.69
C ARG A 45 7.14 -23.50 6.69
N GLU A 46 6.55 -23.13 7.83
CA GLU A 46 7.16 -22.27 8.85
C GLU A 46 7.59 -20.91 8.26
N ILE A 47 6.64 -20.20 7.65
CA ILE A 47 6.91 -18.91 7.01
C ILE A 47 7.17 -17.84 8.09
N ASP A 48 8.27 -17.10 7.95
CA ASP A 48 8.65 -16.01 8.87
C ASP A 48 8.13 -14.64 8.40
N LEU A 49 8.06 -14.46 7.07
CA LEU A 49 7.72 -13.21 6.41
C LEU A 49 6.89 -13.47 5.16
N THR A 50 5.89 -12.63 4.91
CA THR A 50 5.14 -12.64 3.65
C THR A 50 5.36 -11.33 2.89
N VAL A 51 5.66 -11.42 1.60
CA VAL A 51 5.83 -10.28 0.68
C VAL A 51 4.77 -10.37 -0.41
N ILE A 52 4.02 -9.29 -0.61
CA ILE A 52 2.91 -9.23 -1.56
C ILE A 52 3.20 -8.12 -2.57
N GLY A 53 3.14 -8.44 -3.86
CA GLY A 53 3.31 -7.46 -4.94
C GLY A 53 2.20 -6.41 -4.93
N LEU A 54 2.57 -5.14 -4.96
CA LEU A 54 1.69 -3.98 -5.01
C LEU A 54 1.77 -3.36 -6.42
N PRO A 55 0.73 -3.54 -7.26
CA PRO A 55 0.77 -3.10 -8.66
C PRO A 55 0.53 -1.60 -8.75
N LEU A 56 1.61 -0.83 -8.77
CA LEU A 56 1.57 0.62 -9.00
C LEU A 56 1.60 0.91 -10.50
N SER A 57 1.04 2.06 -10.89
CA SER A 57 1.26 2.55 -12.25
C SER A 57 2.73 2.90 -12.48
N MET A 58 3.16 3.06 -13.74
CA MET A 58 4.53 3.53 -14.05
C MET A 58 4.85 4.88 -13.39
N SER A 59 3.84 5.73 -13.16
CA SER A 59 4.01 7.01 -12.45
C SER A 59 4.08 6.84 -10.92
N GLY A 60 3.85 5.62 -10.38
CA GLY A 60 3.77 5.35 -8.95
C GLY A 60 2.39 5.60 -8.33
N ARG A 61 1.35 5.91 -9.12
CA ARG A 61 0.01 6.17 -8.58
C ARG A 61 -0.66 4.89 -8.11
N PHE A 62 -1.38 4.98 -6.99
CA PHE A 62 -2.28 3.92 -6.55
C PHE A 62 -3.52 3.86 -7.44
N ASN A 63 -3.98 2.64 -7.71
CA ASN A 63 -5.17 2.37 -8.51
C ASN A 63 -6.14 1.43 -7.76
N GLN A 64 -7.28 1.12 -8.36
CA GLN A 64 -8.28 0.22 -7.76
C GLN A 64 -7.73 -1.19 -7.49
N LEU A 65 -6.82 -1.69 -8.33
CA LEU A 65 -6.19 -3.00 -8.13
C LEU A 65 -5.24 -2.97 -6.93
N ALA A 66 -4.40 -1.95 -6.81
CA ALA A 66 -3.54 -1.73 -5.64
C ALA A 66 -4.38 -1.72 -4.35
N MET A 67 -5.53 -1.05 -4.36
CA MET A 67 -6.44 -1.04 -3.20
C MET A 67 -7.03 -2.42 -2.86
N LYS A 68 -7.31 -3.25 -3.86
CA LYS A 68 -7.70 -4.65 -3.64
C LYS A 68 -6.57 -5.46 -3.03
N VAL A 69 -5.33 -5.25 -3.48
CA VAL A 69 -4.13 -5.89 -2.92
C VAL A 69 -3.92 -5.48 -1.47
N VAL A 70 -4.01 -4.19 -1.14
CA VAL A 70 -3.88 -3.69 0.24
C VAL A 70 -4.95 -4.32 1.13
N ALA A 71 -6.21 -4.35 0.69
CA ALA A 71 -7.29 -4.99 1.44
C ALA A 71 -7.10 -6.50 1.59
N PHE A 72 -6.46 -7.16 0.62
CA PHE A 72 -6.06 -8.55 0.72
C PHE A 72 -4.93 -8.73 1.74
N ALA A 73 -3.92 -7.87 1.72
CA ALA A 73 -2.79 -7.90 2.64
C ALA A 73 -3.24 -7.69 4.10
N GLU A 74 -4.18 -6.77 4.36
CA GLU A 74 -4.85 -6.62 5.67
C GLU A 74 -5.51 -7.94 6.13
N LYS A 75 -6.11 -8.70 5.22
CA LYS A 75 -6.74 -9.99 5.55
C LYS A 75 -5.70 -11.10 5.75
N VAL A 76 -4.58 -11.08 5.02
CA VAL A 76 -3.46 -12.00 5.20
C VAL A 76 -2.83 -11.77 6.57
N LYS A 77 -2.59 -10.51 6.95
CA LYS A 77 -2.04 -10.14 8.26
C LYS A 77 -2.85 -10.72 9.43
N LYS A 78 -4.18 -10.75 9.31
CA LYS A 78 -5.07 -11.34 10.33
C LYS A 78 -4.94 -12.87 10.51
N ILE A 79 -4.42 -13.57 9.51
CA ILE A 79 -4.25 -15.04 9.55
C ILE A 79 -2.78 -15.46 9.62
N PHE A 80 -1.85 -14.50 9.56
CA PHE A 80 -0.41 -14.73 9.59
C PHE A 80 0.22 -13.99 10.76
N PRO A 81 0.83 -14.69 11.74
CA PRO A 81 1.41 -14.04 12.92
C PRO A 81 2.66 -13.22 12.59
N GLY A 82 3.36 -13.54 11.51
CA GLY A 82 4.59 -12.84 11.10
C GLY A 82 4.34 -11.48 10.44
N ARG A 83 5.41 -10.93 9.86
CA ARG A 83 5.38 -9.63 9.18
C ARG A 83 4.82 -9.80 7.76
N VAL A 84 3.99 -8.85 7.33
CA VAL A 84 3.46 -8.80 5.97
C VAL A 84 3.95 -7.50 5.34
N ILE A 85 4.61 -7.60 4.20
CA ILE A 85 5.18 -6.48 3.46
C ILE A 85 4.47 -6.37 2.12
N LEU A 86 4.04 -5.17 1.77
CA LEU A 86 3.70 -4.78 0.41
C LEU A 86 4.97 -4.30 -0.28
N THR A 87 5.31 -4.83 -1.45
CA THR A 87 6.44 -4.36 -2.25
C THR A 87 5.96 -3.79 -3.56
N ASP A 88 6.52 -2.66 -3.97
CA ASP A 88 6.28 -2.08 -5.27
C ASP A 88 6.60 -3.03 -6.44
N GLU A 89 5.66 -3.17 -7.37
CA GLU A 89 5.70 -4.09 -8.51
C GLU A 89 5.58 -3.38 -9.88
N ARG A 90 6.26 -2.23 -10.06
CA ARG A 90 6.21 -1.45 -11.32
C ARG A 90 6.81 -2.11 -12.57
N LEU A 91 7.62 -3.16 -12.44
CA LEU A 91 8.46 -3.67 -13.55
C LEU A 91 7.97 -4.98 -14.21
N THR A 92 6.94 -5.64 -13.67
CA THR A 92 6.64 -7.04 -14.03
C THR A 92 5.59 -7.18 -15.14
N THR A 93 4.82 -6.13 -15.45
CA THR A 93 3.66 -6.25 -16.34
C THR A 93 4.03 -6.23 -17.83
N LYS A 94 5.03 -5.42 -18.24
CA LYS A 94 5.42 -5.30 -19.66
C LYS A 94 6.22 -6.49 -20.21
N SER A 95 6.97 -7.19 -19.37
CA SER A 95 7.65 -8.43 -19.74
C SER A 95 6.65 -9.60 -19.83
N SER A 96 5.64 -9.62 -18.96
CA SER A 96 4.68 -10.72 -18.82
C SER A 96 3.56 -10.71 -19.88
N GLU A 97 3.08 -9.53 -20.31
CA GLU A 97 2.01 -9.43 -21.32
C GLU A 97 2.46 -9.89 -22.73
N ARG A 98 3.73 -9.70 -23.07
CA ARG A 98 4.27 -10.10 -24.39
C ARG A 98 4.40 -11.61 -24.54
N ILE A 99 4.65 -12.34 -23.46
CA ILE A 99 4.85 -13.80 -23.50
C ILE A 99 3.50 -14.53 -23.38
N ALA A 100 2.53 -13.94 -22.67
CA ALA A 100 1.22 -14.56 -22.41
C ALA A 100 0.27 -14.62 -23.62
N LYS A 101 0.47 -13.79 -24.66
CA LYS A 101 -0.40 -13.82 -25.85
C LYS A 101 -0.26 -15.07 -26.71
N ASP A 102 0.82 -15.84 -26.54
CA ASP A 102 1.13 -17.00 -27.40
C ASP A 102 0.97 -18.37 -26.71
N SER A 103 0.49 -18.44 -25.47
CA SER A 103 0.53 -19.70 -24.73
C SER A 103 -0.66 -19.93 -23.78
N GLY A 104 -1.20 -21.17 -23.79
CA GLY A 104 -2.51 -21.54 -23.24
C GLY A 104 -2.64 -21.55 -21.70
N LEU A 105 -3.71 -22.17 -21.17
CA LEU A 105 -4.04 -22.16 -19.73
C LEU A 105 -2.89 -22.61 -18.81
N SER A 106 -2.08 -23.60 -19.22
CA SER A 106 -0.90 -24.04 -18.46
C SER A 106 0.16 -22.95 -18.30
N PHE A 107 0.25 -22.05 -19.29
CA PHE A 107 1.17 -20.92 -19.28
C PHE A 107 0.69 -19.82 -18.35
N SER A 108 -0.62 -19.56 -18.27
CA SER A 108 -1.19 -18.61 -17.31
C SER A 108 -0.85 -19.03 -15.87
N THR A 109 -0.98 -20.31 -15.52
CA THR A 109 -0.57 -20.82 -14.18
C THR A 109 0.90 -20.58 -13.90
N ARG A 110 1.74 -20.90 -14.88
CA ARG A 110 3.18 -20.71 -14.75
C ARG A 110 3.55 -19.25 -14.60
N ARG A 111 2.87 -18.34 -15.30
CA ARG A 111 3.09 -16.90 -15.23
C ARG A 111 2.89 -16.38 -13.80
N ASP A 112 1.73 -16.64 -13.19
CA ASP A 112 1.43 -16.10 -11.85
C ASP A 112 2.46 -16.57 -10.80
N ILE A 113 2.93 -17.82 -10.90
CA ILE A 113 4.00 -18.35 -10.03
C ILE A 113 5.34 -17.63 -10.29
N LEU A 114 5.68 -17.39 -11.55
CA LEU A 114 6.91 -16.68 -11.92
C LEU A 114 6.87 -15.21 -11.47
N SER A 115 5.71 -14.55 -11.54
CA SER A 115 5.51 -13.21 -10.99
C SER A 115 5.78 -13.18 -9.47
N ALA A 116 5.23 -14.15 -8.72
CA ALA A 116 5.48 -14.25 -7.28
C ALA A 116 6.96 -14.45 -6.94
N MET A 117 7.69 -15.20 -7.77
CA MET A 117 9.12 -15.38 -7.63
C MET A 117 9.90 -14.10 -7.95
N GLU A 118 9.48 -13.34 -8.96
CA GLU A 118 10.08 -12.05 -9.32
C GLU A 118 9.86 -11.00 -8.22
N ILE A 119 8.67 -10.97 -7.62
CA ILE A 119 8.35 -10.16 -6.44
C ILE A 119 9.37 -10.42 -5.31
N LEU A 120 9.62 -11.68 -4.97
CA LEU A 120 10.61 -12.04 -3.93
C LEU A 120 12.02 -11.58 -4.30
N ARG A 121 12.43 -11.82 -5.55
CA ARG A 121 13.75 -11.44 -6.02
C ARG A 121 13.98 -9.93 -5.93
N ASN A 122 12.98 -9.14 -6.31
CA ASN A 122 13.05 -7.68 -6.26
C ASN A 122 13.09 -7.17 -4.81
N TYR A 123 12.28 -7.76 -3.93
CA TYR A 123 12.33 -7.49 -2.50
C TYR A 123 13.71 -7.80 -1.90
N SER A 124 14.26 -8.99 -2.17
CA SER A 124 15.54 -9.44 -1.61
C SER A 124 16.75 -8.64 -2.10
N ARG A 125 16.66 -8.04 -3.29
CA ARG A 125 17.68 -7.11 -3.80
C ARG A 125 17.63 -5.73 -3.15
N GLY A 126 16.56 -5.40 -2.40
CA GLY A 126 16.38 -4.08 -1.79
C GLY A 126 16.15 -2.96 -2.80
N THR A 127 15.71 -3.28 -4.02
CA THR A 127 15.52 -2.30 -5.11
C THR A 127 14.14 -1.67 -5.14
N THR A 128 13.23 -2.11 -4.28
CA THR A 128 11.82 -1.70 -4.26
C THR A 128 11.47 -0.91 -3.00
N VAL A 129 10.47 -0.05 -3.13
CA VAL A 129 9.82 0.57 -1.97
C VAL A 129 8.93 -0.47 -1.31
N ASN A 130 8.96 -0.51 0.02
CA ASN A 130 8.29 -1.52 0.82
C ASN A 130 7.45 -0.85 1.92
N TRP A 131 6.26 -1.39 2.18
CA TRP A 131 5.37 -0.94 3.24
C TRP A 131 4.98 -2.12 4.13
N GLU A 132 5.19 -1.99 5.44
CA GLU A 132 4.75 -3.01 6.39
C GLU A 132 3.26 -2.84 6.72
N VAL A 133 2.53 -3.97 6.62
CA VAL A 133 1.12 -4.05 6.96
C VAL A 133 0.98 -4.11 8.48
N ARG A 134 0.33 -3.09 9.03
CA ARG A 134 0.16 -2.84 10.46
C ARG A 134 -1.30 -2.97 10.88
N ASP A 135 -1.52 -3.38 12.12
CA ASP A 135 -2.84 -3.46 12.76
C ASP A 135 -3.13 -2.28 13.69
N LEU A 136 -2.06 -1.67 14.22
CA LEU A 136 -2.13 -0.55 15.14
C LEU A 136 -1.72 0.73 14.41
N PHE A 137 -2.54 1.75 14.59
CA PHE A 137 -2.38 3.07 14.00
C PHE A 137 -2.64 4.11 15.07
N PRO A 138 -1.81 5.17 15.14
CA PRO A 138 -1.98 6.24 16.12
C PRO A 138 -3.25 7.04 15.85
N VAL A 139 -3.68 7.82 16.84
CA VAL A 139 -4.89 8.66 16.77
C VAL A 139 -4.51 10.13 16.89
N CYS A 140 -5.00 10.97 15.97
CA CYS A 140 -4.94 12.42 16.09
C CYS A 140 -6.11 12.92 16.92
N ARG A 141 -5.83 13.66 18.00
CA ARG A 141 -6.87 14.18 18.90
C ARG A 141 -7.02 15.70 18.86
N ASN A 142 -6.03 16.42 18.34
CA ASN A 142 -5.98 17.88 18.23
C ASN A 142 -6.13 18.35 16.78
N PHE A 143 -7.01 17.70 16.01
CA PHE A 143 -7.28 18.13 14.64
C PHE A 143 -7.92 19.52 14.66
N PRO A 144 -7.38 20.50 13.93
CA PRO A 144 -7.88 21.87 13.96
C PRO A 144 -9.27 21.95 13.31
N PRO A 145 -10.13 22.89 13.74
CA PRO A 145 -11.33 23.20 12.98
C PRO A 145 -10.94 23.70 11.58
N ILE A 146 -11.64 23.23 10.55
CA ILE A 146 -11.50 23.73 9.18
C ILE A 146 -12.69 24.64 8.92
N ASP A 147 -12.42 25.93 8.73
CA ASP A 147 -13.46 26.91 8.45
C ASP A 147 -14.19 26.60 7.14
N ALA A 148 -15.50 26.85 7.11
CA ALA A 148 -16.30 26.62 5.90
C ALA A 148 -15.78 27.49 4.73
N GLY A 149 -15.63 26.87 3.56
CA GLY A 149 -15.15 27.55 2.34
C GLY A 149 -13.62 27.69 2.25
N LYS A 150 -12.87 27.25 3.26
CA LYS A 150 -11.40 27.15 3.19
C LYS A 150 -10.98 25.85 2.54
N LYS A 151 -10.03 25.91 1.60
CA LYS A 151 -9.45 24.71 0.99
C LYS A 151 -8.35 24.16 1.90
N ALA A 152 -8.55 22.96 2.43
CA ALA A 152 -7.60 22.32 3.34
C ALA A 152 -6.87 21.13 2.70
N LEU A 153 -5.62 20.94 3.08
CA LEU A 153 -4.81 19.76 2.79
C LEU A 153 -4.39 19.08 4.10
N LEU A 154 -4.71 17.80 4.25
CA LEU A 154 -4.10 16.93 5.24
C LEU A 154 -2.88 16.25 4.62
N TYR A 155 -1.69 16.66 5.07
CA TYR A 155 -0.42 16.26 4.51
C TYR A 155 0.24 15.17 5.34
N ALA A 156 0.48 14.01 4.71
CA ALA A 156 1.19 12.86 5.28
C ALA A 156 0.70 12.45 6.70
N PRO A 157 -0.62 12.19 6.90
CA PRO A 157 -1.14 11.76 8.19
C PRO A 157 -0.63 10.35 8.54
N LEU A 158 -0.43 10.09 9.83
CA LEU A 158 -0.01 8.76 10.31
C LEU A 158 -1.15 7.74 10.39
N SER A 159 -2.41 8.19 10.30
CA SER A 159 -3.57 7.32 10.11
C SER A 159 -4.82 8.10 9.69
N SER A 160 -5.91 7.38 9.38
CA SER A 160 -7.22 8.02 9.20
C SER A 160 -8.00 8.21 10.51
N LYS A 161 -7.45 7.75 11.66
CA LYS A 161 -8.08 7.87 12.98
C LYS A 161 -7.87 9.29 13.51
N ILE A 162 -8.72 10.19 13.06
CA ILE A 162 -8.67 11.61 13.40
C ILE A 162 -10.02 11.97 14.04
N VAL A 163 -9.98 12.47 15.27
CA VAL A 163 -11.18 12.92 15.99
C VAL A 163 -11.71 14.18 15.30
N GLY A 164 -13.00 14.20 14.92
CA GLY A 164 -13.62 15.33 14.23
C GLY A 164 -13.45 15.36 12.71
N LEU A 165 -12.89 14.32 12.09
CA LEU A 165 -12.70 14.27 10.63
C LEU A 165 -14.00 14.22 9.83
N ASP A 166 -15.07 13.63 10.38
CA ASP A 166 -16.32 13.39 9.65
C ASP A 166 -17.10 14.67 9.32
N SER A 167 -16.82 15.79 10.01
CA SER A 167 -17.40 17.10 9.73
C SER A 167 -16.76 17.84 8.55
N THR A 168 -15.67 17.33 7.97
CA THR A 168 -14.85 18.03 6.96
C THR A 168 -14.57 17.12 5.76
N LYS A 169 -15.58 16.88 4.91
CA LYS A 169 -15.40 16.06 3.69
C LYS A 169 -14.82 16.82 2.49
N GLU A 170 -14.66 18.13 2.60
CA GLU A 170 -14.08 19.01 1.57
C GLU A 170 -12.60 19.28 1.87
N MET A 171 -11.81 18.22 2.02
CA MET A 171 -10.38 18.31 2.30
C MET A 171 -9.61 17.34 1.41
N ASP A 172 -8.50 17.82 0.83
CA ASP A 172 -7.57 16.96 0.11
C ASP A 172 -6.66 16.24 1.10
N VAL A 173 -6.27 15.01 0.75
CA VAL A 173 -5.39 14.19 1.59
C VAL A 173 -4.22 13.73 0.73
N TYR A 174 -2.99 14.01 1.18
CA TYR A 174 -1.78 13.45 0.59
C TYR A 174 -1.21 12.37 1.49
N VAL A 175 -1.01 11.16 0.95
CA VAL A 175 -0.48 10.02 1.72
C VAL A 175 0.20 9.00 0.82
N GLU A 176 1.40 8.58 1.21
CA GLU A 176 2.20 7.58 0.49
C GLU A 176 2.05 6.15 1.03
N ASP A 177 1.57 5.99 2.28
CA ASP A 177 1.32 4.67 2.84
C ASP A 177 0.01 4.09 2.25
N PRO A 178 0.07 2.90 1.63
CA PRO A 178 -1.08 2.33 0.93
C PRO A 178 -2.20 1.86 1.88
N GLN A 179 -1.90 1.45 3.12
CA GLN A 179 -2.94 1.12 4.11
C GLN A 179 -3.67 2.38 4.56
N ILE A 180 -2.93 3.46 4.84
CA ILE A 180 -3.53 4.73 5.24
C ILE A 180 -4.36 5.29 4.08
N TYR A 181 -3.84 5.25 2.85
CA TYR A 181 -4.56 5.63 1.64
C TYR A 181 -5.89 4.87 1.53
N LEU A 182 -5.88 3.53 1.62
CA LEU A 182 -7.09 2.70 1.59
C LEU A 182 -8.07 3.10 2.69
N SER A 183 -7.56 3.43 3.88
CA SER A 183 -8.38 3.84 5.03
C SER A 183 -9.14 5.14 4.77
N PHE A 184 -8.50 6.12 4.12
CA PHE A 184 -9.17 7.36 3.68
C PHE A 184 -10.17 7.11 2.57
N VAL A 185 -9.86 6.26 1.59
CA VAL A 185 -10.80 5.85 0.54
C VAL A 185 -12.06 5.22 1.15
N LYS A 186 -11.92 4.33 2.14
CA LYS A 186 -13.05 3.71 2.87
C LYS A 186 -13.93 4.74 3.59
N LYS A 187 -13.37 5.90 3.97
CA LYS A 187 -14.11 7.02 4.59
C LYS A 187 -14.71 7.99 3.57
N GLY A 188 -14.54 7.76 2.27
CA GLY A 188 -15.09 8.57 1.19
C GLY A 188 -14.19 9.70 0.70
N PHE A 189 -12.95 9.78 1.17
CA PHE A 189 -11.96 10.73 0.67
C PHE A 189 -11.37 10.26 -0.68
N LYS A 190 -10.76 11.20 -1.41
CA LYS A 190 -10.02 10.94 -2.65
C LYS A 190 -8.55 11.32 -2.45
N PRO A 191 -7.79 10.53 -1.69
CA PRO A 191 -6.39 10.84 -1.41
C PRO A 191 -5.53 10.81 -2.67
N LYS A 192 -4.41 11.51 -2.63
CA LYS A 192 -3.35 11.53 -3.63
C LYS A 192 -2.08 10.95 -3.00
N ASN A 193 -1.26 10.27 -3.79
CA ASN A 193 -0.04 9.62 -3.30
C ASN A 193 1.25 10.11 -3.98
N LEU A 194 1.15 11.13 -4.84
CA LEU A 194 2.28 11.78 -5.48
C LEU A 194 2.24 13.28 -5.16
N LEU A 195 3.39 13.87 -4.84
CA LEU A 195 3.50 15.30 -4.57
C LEU A 195 3.18 16.14 -5.80
N ASP A 196 3.54 15.67 -7.00
CA ASP A 196 3.24 16.34 -8.27
C ASP A 196 1.73 16.56 -8.52
N ASP A 197 0.86 15.81 -7.82
CA ASP A 197 -0.59 15.97 -7.90
C ASP A 197 -1.12 17.04 -6.91
N ILE A 198 -0.25 17.66 -6.11
CA ILE A 198 -0.59 18.66 -5.09
C ILE A 198 -0.05 20.03 -5.51
N ASP A 199 -0.97 20.97 -5.71
CA ASP A 199 -0.64 22.38 -5.86
C ASP A 199 -0.85 23.10 -4.53
N PHE A 200 0.24 23.28 -3.77
CA PHE A 200 0.18 23.80 -2.41
C PHE A 200 -0.25 25.27 -2.34
N SER A 201 -0.06 26.02 -3.43
CA SER A 201 -0.48 27.42 -3.53
C SER A 201 -2.01 27.58 -3.48
N THR A 202 -2.75 26.48 -3.66
CA THR A 202 -4.22 26.51 -3.68
C THR A 202 -4.87 26.33 -2.31
N TYR A 203 -4.12 25.95 -1.28
CA TYR A 203 -4.67 25.65 0.04
C TYR A 203 -4.55 26.84 1.00
N ASP A 204 -5.66 27.15 1.66
CA ASP A 204 -5.69 28.10 2.77
C ASP A 204 -5.13 27.49 4.06
N ILE A 205 -5.27 26.18 4.21
CA ILE A 205 -4.93 25.45 5.44
C ILE A 205 -4.16 24.18 5.07
N ILE A 206 -3.02 23.95 5.72
CA ILE A 206 -2.30 22.69 5.65
C ILE A 206 -2.16 22.12 7.06
N VAL A 207 -2.62 20.88 7.24
CA VAL A 207 -2.46 20.14 8.48
C VAL A 207 -1.36 19.11 8.28
N ILE A 208 -0.27 19.23 9.06
CA ILE A 208 0.88 18.32 9.03
C ILE A 208 0.96 17.49 10.31
N THR A 209 1.64 16.36 10.24
CA THR A 209 2.06 15.59 11.41
C THR A 209 3.09 16.40 12.21
N GLU A 210 2.95 16.46 13.53
CA GLU A 210 3.94 17.11 14.41
C GLU A 210 5.35 16.53 14.18
N GLY A 211 6.33 17.40 13.95
CA GLY A 211 7.71 17.01 13.61
C GLY A 211 7.94 16.62 12.15
N ALA A 212 6.91 16.65 11.29
CA ALA A 212 7.09 16.58 9.85
C ALA A 212 7.42 17.97 9.29
N GLU A 213 8.22 18.00 8.23
CA GLU A 213 8.48 19.22 7.46
C GLU A 213 7.75 19.15 6.12
N LEU A 214 7.35 20.31 5.61
CA LEU A 214 6.94 20.43 4.22
C LEU A 214 8.17 20.26 3.31
N PRO A 215 8.01 19.69 2.10
CA PRO A 215 9.14 19.43 1.21
C PRO A 215 9.85 20.72 0.79
N ALA A 216 11.18 20.73 0.93
CA ALA A 216 12.01 21.94 0.96
C ALA A 216 12.30 22.64 -0.39
N SER A 217 11.85 22.14 -1.54
CA SER A 217 12.46 22.56 -2.82
C SER A 217 11.57 22.94 -4.00
N SER A 218 10.25 23.07 -3.87
CA SER A 218 9.42 23.50 -5.03
C SER A 218 7.99 23.90 -4.72
N ILE A 219 7.68 24.16 -3.44
CA ILE A 219 6.32 24.17 -2.96
C ILE A 219 6.15 25.27 -1.93
N GLU A 220 5.84 26.48 -2.38
CA GLU A 220 5.50 27.59 -1.50
C GLU A 220 3.98 27.52 -1.24
N PRO A 221 3.54 27.37 0.03
CA PRO A 221 2.16 27.59 0.38
C PRO A 221 1.73 29.00 -0.02
N ALA A 222 0.42 29.23 -0.17
CA ALA A 222 -0.08 30.59 -0.36
C ALA A 222 0.44 31.54 0.74
N ASP A 223 0.66 32.82 0.41
CA ASP A 223 1.22 33.84 1.33
C ASP A 223 0.47 33.96 2.68
N ASN A 224 -0.78 33.50 2.76
CA ASN A 224 -1.62 33.49 3.96
C ASN A 224 -2.05 32.09 4.40
N CYS A 225 -1.33 31.04 3.99
CA CYS A 225 -1.64 29.67 4.35
C CYS A 225 -1.38 29.42 5.85
N ALA A 226 -2.40 28.95 6.56
CA ALA A 226 -2.27 28.53 7.96
C ALA A 226 -1.78 27.09 8.03
N VAL A 227 -0.62 26.88 8.68
CA VAL A 227 -0.08 25.53 8.91
C VAL A 227 -0.37 25.10 10.35
N TYR A 228 -1.07 23.99 10.51
CA TYR A 228 -1.39 23.39 11.80
C TYR A 228 -0.66 22.07 11.98
N MET A 229 -0.25 21.79 13.22
CA MET A 229 0.35 20.52 13.59
C MET A 229 -0.67 19.64 14.30
N CYS A 230 -0.80 18.39 13.83
CA CYS A 230 -1.57 17.34 14.46
C CYS A 230 -0.61 16.41 15.22
N SER A 231 -0.90 16.23 16.51
CA SER A 231 -0.17 15.37 17.42
C SER A 231 -0.79 13.98 17.40
N TRP A 232 0.07 12.96 17.25
CA TRP A 232 -0.35 11.57 17.10
C TRP A 232 0.02 10.79 18.34
N LEU A 233 -1.00 10.32 19.07
CA LEU A 233 -0.80 9.46 20.22
C LEU A 233 -0.93 8.00 19.80
N ASN A 234 -0.10 7.14 20.38
CA ASN A 234 -0.25 5.69 20.22
C ASN A 234 -1.67 5.30 20.67
N GLY A 235 -2.42 4.72 19.73
CA GLY A 235 -3.80 4.27 19.95
C GLY A 235 -3.88 2.89 20.56
#